data_AF-A0A831SY08-F1
#
_entry.id   AF-A0A831SY08-F1
#
_cell.length_a   1.000
_cell.length_b   1.000
_cell.length_c   1.000
_cell.angle_alpha   90.00
_cell.angle_beta   90.00
_cell.angle_gamma   90.00
#
_symmetry.space_group_name_H-M   'P 1'
#
loop_
_entity.id
_entity.type
_entity.pdbx_description
1 polymer ?
#
loop_
_entity_poly.entity_id
_entity_poly.type
_entity_poly.pdbx_seq_one_letter_code
_entity_poly.pdbx_strand_id
1 'polypeptide(L)'
;MTIRNLILALLCLVAVAAIGIAQDKANSSSDRWHIKGALSEACTCNVPCTCNFGESPSPHKYCYAVWSYEIKEGDFNGIKLDGLKFGGANGKRGMVVYIDSSADERQRKALEAIAAKVMNAREHASEGIKPLGIKYVAIKQQYDDKQSMVEIGGGVAGFKARYIMGMDGSKPVIVVNNTSWAIREAIKGKTEYLMVKDEFGNRFSVNDTNANQGDFDYNDQTDFSRSDFYRLPGCLNREKSSGKDHKH
;
A
#
# COMPACT_ATOMS: atom_id res chain seq x y z
N MET A 1 35.28 -44.00 -35.86
CA MET A 1 34.02 -43.28 -35.55
C MET A 1 33.80 -42.27 -36.68
N THR A 2 32.77 -42.43 -37.51
CA THR A 2 32.57 -41.61 -38.71
C THR A 2 32.16 -40.19 -38.34
N ILE A 3 32.52 -39.20 -39.16
CA ILE A 3 32.18 -37.77 -38.99
C ILE A 3 30.68 -37.58 -38.72
N ARG A 4 29.83 -38.44 -39.29
CA ARG A 4 28.39 -38.49 -39.07
C ARG A 4 28.00 -38.73 -37.60
N ASN A 5 28.73 -39.59 -36.88
CA ASN A 5 28.45 -39.91 -35.48
C ASN A 5 28.88 -38.80 -34.52
N LEU A 6 29.94 -38.04 -34.86
CA LEU A 6 30.35 -36.84 -34.11
C LEU A 6 29.35 -35.70 -34.30
N ILE A 7 28.83 -35.50 -35.51
CA ILE A 7 27.81 -34.48 -35.79
C ILE A 7 26.50 -34.79 -35.05
N LEU A 8 26.04 -36.06 -35.04
CA LEU A 8 24.84 -36.43 -34.29
C LEU A 8 25.01 -36.25 -32.76
N ALA A 9 26.17 -36.58 -32.20
CA ALA A 9 26.46 -36.39 -30.79
C ALA A 9 26.51 -34.91 -30.39
N LEU A 10 27.10 -34.05 -31.23
CA LEU A 10 27.14 -32.61 -31.00
C LEU A 10 25.74 -31.97 -31.09
N LEU A 11 24.91 -32.40 -32.05
CA LEU A 11 23.52 -31.95 -32.18
C LEU A 11 22.65 -32.36 -30.98
N CYS A 12 22.86 -33.56 -30.41
CA CYS A 12 22.16 -33.98 -29.19
C CYS A 12 22.58 -33.16 -27.96
N LEU A 13 23.87 -32.86 -27.80
CA LEU A 13 24.36 -32.03 -26.69
C LEU A 13 23.84 -30.59 -26.75
N VAL A 14 23.78 -30.00 -27.94
CA VAL A 14 23.19 -28.67 -28.15
C VAL A 14 21.68 -28.67 -27.89
N ALA A 15 20.97 -29.73 -28.30
CA ALA A 15 19.54 -29.87 -28.02
C ALA A 15 19.25 -30.00 -26.52
N VAL A 16 20.04 -30.78 -25.77
CA VAL A 16 19.87 -30.93 -24.31
C VAL A 16 20.19 -29.63 -23.56
N ALA A 17 21.23 -28.90 -23.97
CA ALA A 17 21.54 -27.57 -23.40
C ALA A 17 20.45 -26.53 -23.72
N ALA A 18 19.89 -26.54 -24.93
CA ALA A 18 18.81 -25.64 -25.31
C ALA A 18 17.50 -25.93 -24.56
N ILE A 19 17.22 -27.21 -24.25
CA ILE A 19 16.05 -27.60 -23.44
C ILE A 19 16.23 -27.18 -21.98
N GLY A 20 17.44 -27.32 -21.41
CA GLY A 20 17.73 -26.84 -20.04
C GLY A 20 17.62 -25.33 -19.88
N ILE A 21 18.03 -24.55 -20.89
CA ILE A 21 17.92 -23.08 -20.90
C ILE A 21 16.47 -22.61 -21.15
N ALA A 22 15.65 -23.42 -21.85
CA ALA A 22 14.25 -23.09 -22.11
C ALA A 22 13.32 -23.35 -20.91
N GLN A 23 13.66 -24.27 -20.00
CA GLN A 23 12.82 -24.57 -18.83
C GLN A 23 12.83 -23.46 -17.77
N ASP A 24 13.89 -22.67 -17.66
CA ASP A 24 13.94 -21.54 -16.71
C ASP A 24 13.06 -20.34 -17.14
N LYS A 25 12.67 -20.27 -18.42
CA LYS A 25 11.81 -19.19 -18.94
C LYS A 25 10.34 -19.57 -19.08
N ALA A 26 9.96 -20.81 -18.81
CA ALA A 26 8.62 -21.35 -19.09
C ALA A 26 7.79 -21.69 -17.84
N ASN A 27 8.18 -21.20 -16.66
CA ASN A 27 7.32 -21.15 -15.47
C ASN A 27 7.19 -19.70 -14.99
N SER A 28 6.67 -18.81 -15.84
CA SER A 28 6.03 -17.59 -15.33
C SER A 28 4.66 -17.96 -14.77
N SER A 29 4.62 -18.75 -13.69
CA SER A 29 3.42 -18.79 -12.87
C SER A 29 3.23 -17.36 -12.35
N SER A 30 2.15 -16.70 -12.74
CA SER A 30 1.74 -15.46 -12.08
C SER A 30 1.79 -15.70 -10.57
N ASP A 31 2.49 -14.84 -9.83
CA ASP A 31 2.60 -15.00 -8.37
C ASP A 31 1.22 -15.20 -7.76
N ARG A 32 1.02 -16.33 -7.09
CA ARG A 32 -0.21 -16.64 -6.37
C ARG A 32 -0.01 -16.27 -4.92
N TRP A 33 -0.88 -15.42 -4.42
CA TRP A 33 -0.81 -14.98 -3.04
C TRP A 33 -2.19 -14.59 -2.53
N HIS A 34 -2.35 -14.70 -1.22
CA HIS A 34 -3.56 -14.34 -0.52
C HIS A 34 -3.18 -13.85 0.87
N ILE A 35 -3.67 -12.68 1.26
CA ILE A 35 -3.46 -12.10 2.59
C ILE A 35 -4.78 -11.57 3.15
N LYS A 36 -5.01 -11.84 4.42
CA LYS A 36 -6.10 -11.32 5.23
C LYS A 36 -5.55 -10.68 6.48
N GLY A 37 -6.18 -9.61 6.93
CA GLY A 37 -5.68 -8.91 8.08
C GLY A 37 -6.34 -7.56 8.27
N ALA A 38 -5.60 -6.62 8.85
CA ALA A 38 -6.12 -5.30 9.19
C ALA A 38 -5.22 -4.16 8.75
N LEU A 39 -5.85 -3.14 8.19
CA LEU A 39 -5.27 -1.84 7.90
C LEU A 39 -5.50 -0.90 9.09
N SER A 40 -4.44 -0.24 9.53
CA SER A 40 -4.50 0.95 10.38
C SER A 40 -3.82 2.10 9.64
N GLU A 41 -4.52 3.21 9.44
CA GLU A 41 -3.99 4.38 8.75
C GLU A 41 -4.40 5.68 9.43
N ALA A 42 -3.54 6.68 9.37
CA ALA A 42 -3.87 8.06 9.69
C ALA A 42 -3.19 9.04 8.75
N CYS A 43 -3.85 10.17 8.49
CA CYS A 43 -3.35 11.22 7.62
C CYS A 43 -3.53 12.62 8.19
N THR A 44 -2.92 13.61 7.53
CA THR A 44 -2.99 15.03 7.91
C THR A 44 -4.32 15.70 7.58
N CYS A 45 -5.31 15.00 7.03
CA CYS A 45 -6.60 15.59 6.68
C CYS A 45 -7.48 15.78 7.91
N ASN A 46 -8.41 16.74 7.83
CA ASN A 46 -9.48 16.89 8.81
C ASN A 46 -10.39 15.65 8.87
N VAL A 47 -11.13 15.54 9.97
CA VAL A 47 -12.16 14.51 10.16
C VAL A 47 -13.54 15.04 9.76
N PRO A 48 -14.35 14.28 8.99
CA PRO A 48 -13.95 13.07 8.25
C PRO A 48 -13.06 13.44 7.05
N CYS A 49 -12.17 12.52 6.64
CA CYS A 49 -11.30 12.76 5.49
C CYS A 49 -12.12 12.98 4.21
N THR A 50 -11.91 14.12 3.56
CA THR A 50 -12.57 14.50 2.31
C THR A 50 -12.28 13.51 1.17
N CYS A 51 -11.11 12.87 1.16
CA CYS A 51 -10.76 11.86 0.15
C CYS A 51 -11.70 10.63 0.14
N ASN A 52 -12.33 10.31 1.28
CA ASN A 52 -13.31 9.23 1.36
C ASN A 52 -14.62 9.54 0.58
N PHE A 53 -14.77 10.78 0.12
CA PHE A 53 -15.94 11.28 -0.60
C PHE A 53 -15.57 11.78 -2.01
N GLY A 54 -14.38 11.45 -2.51
CA GLY A 54 -13.92 11.87 -3.84
C GLY A 54 -13.43 13.31 -3.92
N GLU A 55 -13.29 13.99 -2.79
CA GLU A 55 -12.83 15.37 -2.72
C GLU A 55 -11.31 15.47 -2.50
N SER A 56 -10.73 16.61 -2.84
CA SER A 56 -9.31 16.87 -2.59
C SER A 56 -8.99 16.88 -1.08
N PRO A 57 -7.71 16.64 -0.70
CA PRO A 57 -7.27 16.78 0.70
C PRO A 57 -7.67 18.13 1.31
N SER A 58 -8.03 18.12 2.59
CA SER A 58 -8.46 19.28 3.37
C SER A 58 -8.02 19.11 4.83
N PRO A 59 -7.52 20.16 5.51
CA PRO A 59 -7.57 21.58 5.15
C PRO A 59 -6.44 22.04 4.23
N HIS A 60 -5.48 21.14 3.95
CA HIS A 60 -4.34 21.42 3.09
C HIS A 60 -4.54 20.78 1.73
N LYS A 61 -3.93 21.35 0.68
CA LYS A 61 -3.90 20.76 -0.67
C LYS A 61 -3.07 19.46 -0.77
N TYR A 62 -2.57 18.94 0.35
CA TYR A 62 -1.72 17.75 0.42
C TYR A 62 -2.22 16.80 1.51
N CYS A 63 -1.90 15.52 1.35
CA CYS A 63 -2.18 14.47 2.34
C CYS A 63 -0.87 13.74 2.65
N TYR A 64 -0.41 13.84 3.89
CA TYR A 64 0.67 13.00 4.41
C TYR A 64 0.09 11.99 5.39
N ALA A 65 0.57 10.76 5.33
CA ALA A 65 -0.05 9.64 5.99
C ALA A 65 1.00 8.65 6.51
N VAL A 66 0.56 7.87 7.49
CA VAL A 66 1.24 6.68 8.00
C VAL A 66 0.23 5.55 8.01
N TRP A 67 0.60 4.40 7.46
CA TRP A 67 -0.27 3.23 7.40
C TRP A 67 0.51 1.95 7.65
N SER A 68 -0.20 0.94 8.12
CA SER A 68 0.30 -0.42 8.33
C SER A 68 -0.80 -1.44 8.01
N TYR A 69 -0.39 -2.50 7.33
CA TYR A 69 -1.16 -3.71 7.08
C TYR A 69 -0.56 -4.81 7.95
N GLU A 70 -1.30 -5.26 8.94
CA GLU A 70 -0.99 -6.49 9.68
C GLU A 70 -1.62 -7.67 8.96
N ILE A 71 -0.80 -8.66 8.60
CA ILE A 71 -1.26 -9.91 7.99
C ILE A 71 -1.57 -10.89 9.12
N LYS A 72 -2.85 -11.25 9.28
CA LYS A 72 -3.29 -12.28 10.22
C LYS A 72 -3.15 -13.68 9.61
N GLU A 73 -3.50 -13.80 8.34
CA GLU A 73 -3.37 -15.02 7.54
C GLU A 73 -2.78 -14.64 6.18
N GLY A 74 -1.72 -15.29 5.74
CA GLY A 74 -1.04 -14.92 4.51
C GLY A 74 -0.13 -15.99 3.92
N ASP A 75 -0.19 -16.10 2.59
CA ASP A 75 0.66 -16.98 1.80
C ASP A 75 1.08 -16.29 0.50
N PHE A 76 2.35 -16.46 0.10
CA PHE A 76 2.86 -16.05 -1.20
C PHE A 76 3.68 -17.19 -1.80
N ASN A 77 3.13 -17.86 -2.82
CA ASN A 77 3.75 -19.03 -3.45
C ASN A 77 4.25 -20.09 -2.43
N GLY A 78 3.50 -20.32 -1.34
CA GLY A 78 3.86 -21.24 -0.25
C GLY A 78 4.72 -20.64 0.87
N ILE A 79 5.11 -19.37 0.78
CA ILE A 79 5.79 -18.63 1.85
C ILE A 79 4.75 -18.09 2.82
N LYS A 80 4.82 -18.51 4.09
CA LYS A 80 3.93 -18.01 5.15
C LYS A 80 4.27 -16.58 5.55
N LEU A 81 3.24 -15.76 5.67
CA LEU A 81 3.34 -14.34 6.01
C LEU A 81 2.56 -13.97 7.30
N ASP A 82 1.97 -14.96 7.97
CA ASP A 82 1.19 -14.78 9.20
C ASP A 82 1.97 -13.99 10.26
N GLY A 83 1.33 -12.99 10.85
CA GLY A 83 1.89 -12.12 11.89
C GLY A 83 2.81 -10.99 11.38
N LEU A 84 3.25 -11.05 10.12
CA LEU A 84 4.10 -10.02 9.53
C LEU A 84 3.31 -8.77 9.16
N LYS A 85 4.04 -7.66 9.03
CA LYS A 85 3.50 -6.35 8.69
C LYS A 85 4.25 -5.75 7.51
N PHE A 86 3.52 -4.96 6.73
CA PHE A 86 4.11 -4.01 5.80
C PHE A 86 3.32 -2.71 5.87
N GLY A 87 3.95 -1.60 5.58
CA GLY A 87 3.34 -0.30 5.70
C GLY A 87 4.14 0.76 4.99
N GLY A 88 3.79 2.01 5.28
CA GLY A 88 4.47 3.13 4.67
C GLY A 88 4.21 4.42 5.41
N ALA A 89 5.02 5.40 5.06
CA ALA A 89 4.78 6.78 5.39
C ALA A 89 5.09 7.62 4.16
N ASN A 90 4.27 8.65 3.92
CA ASN A 90 4.59 9.68 2.94
C ASN A 90 4.66 11.05 3.60
N GLY A 91 5.43 11.93 2.98
CA GLY A 91 5.57 13.31 3.39
C GLY A 91 6.00 14.18 2.22
N LYS A 92 6.44 15.41 2.52
CA LYS A 92 6.87 16.39 1.52
C LYS A 92 7.95 15.87 0.54
N ARG A 93 8.77 14.91 0.95
CA ARG A 93 9.86 14.36 0.13
C ARG A 93 9.42 13.19 -0.74
N GLY A 94 8.33 12.52 -0.39
CA GLY A 94 7.87 11.29 -1.03
C GLY A 94 7.50 10.21 -0.03
N MET A 95 7.39 8.98 -0.53
CA MET A 95 6.91 7.81 0.19
C MET A 95 8.05 6.83 0.49
N VAL A 96 8.08 6.32 1.72
CA VAL A 96 8.95 5.24 2.16
C VAL A 96 8.08 4.03 2.46
N VAL A 97 8.50 2.86 1.98
CA VAL A 97 7.87 1.57 2.32
C VAL A 97 8.64 0.94 3.47
N TYR A 98 7.91 0.43 4.45
CA TYR A 98 8.47 -0.29 5.58
C TYR A 98 7.99 -1.73 5.57
N ILE A 99 8.93 -2.65 5.70
CA ILE A 99 8.68 -4.09 5.82
C ILE A 99 9.14 -4.51 7.22
N ASP A 100 8.36 -5.36 7.88
CA ASP A 100 8.68 -5.82 9.23
C ASP A 100 10.06 -6.49 9.29
N SER A 101 10.93 -6.01 10.18
CA SER A 101 12.28 -6.54 10.37
C SER A 101 12.33 -8.01 10.80
N SER A 102 11.25 -8.55 11.35
CA SER A 102 11.13 -9.96 11.71
C SER A 102 11.01 -10.90 10.50
N ALA A 103 10.69 -10.38 9.31
CA ALA A 103 10.63 -11.15 8.08
C ALA A 103 12.03 -11.63 7.65
N ASP A 104 12.13 -12.90 7.26
CA ASP A 104 13.32 -13.46 6.61
C ASP A 104 13.48 -12.95 5.16
N GLU A 105 14.57 -13.31 4.48
CA GLU A 105 14.84 -12.81 3.12
C GLU A 105 13.75 -13.18 2.10
N ARG A 106 13.17 -14.38 2.20
CA ARG A 106 12.11 -14.84 1.29
C ARG A 106 10.81 -14.11 1.57
N GLN A 107 10.48 -13.94 2.84
CA GLN A 107 9.31 -13.18 3.29
C GLN A 107 9.41 -11.70 2.90
N ARG A 108 10.60 -11.09 2.99
CA ARG A 108 10.83 -9.70 2.54
C ARG A 108 10.52 -9.53 1.06
N LYS A 109 11.06 -10.41 0.20
CA LYS A 109 10.78 -10.38 -1.25
C LYS A 109 9.29 -10.54 -1.55
N ALA A 110 8.61 -11.44 -0.84
CA ALA A 110 7.16 -11.62 -0.96
C ALA A 110 6.38 -10.36 -0.53
N LEU A 111 6.72 -9.77 0.62
CA LEU A 111 6.07 -8.57 1.14
C LEU A 111 6.33 -7.35 0.26
N GLU A 112 7.52 -7.20 -0.32
CA GLU A 112 7.83 -6.14 -1.29
C GLU A 112 6.98 -6.27 -2.57
N ALA A 113 6.82 -7.49 -3.08
CA ALA A 113 5.96 -7.75 -4.24
C ALA A 113 4.48 -7.45 -3.94
N ILE A 114 3.99 -7.84 -2.76
CA ILE A 114 2.64 -7.51 -2.29
C ILE A 114 2.49 -5.99 -2.12
N ALA A 115 3.42 -5.33 -1.43
CA ALA A 115 3.36 -3.88 -1.20
C ALA A 115 3.36 -3.09 -2.51
N ALA A 116 4.14 -3.51 -3.51
CA ALA A 116 4.14 -2.88 -4.82
C ALA A 116 2.76 -2.95 -5.51
N LYS A 117 2.01 -4.06 -5.33
CA LYS A 117 0.64 -4.23 -5.83
C LYS A 117 -0.38 -3.44 -4.99
N VAL A 118 -0.40 -3.65 -3.68
CA VAL A 118 -1.39 -3.06 -2.74
C VAL A 118 -1.31 -1.54 -2.74
N MET A 119 -0.10 -0.98 -2.79
CA MET A 119 0.09 0.47 -2.77
C MET A 119 -0.01 1.10 -4.15
N ASN A 120 -0.36 0.32 -5.19
CA ASN A 120 -0.49 0.78 -6.57
C ASN A 120 0.64 1.76 -6.95
N ALA A 121 1.89 1.34 -6.76
CA ALA A 121 3.06 2.23 -6.79
C ALA A 121 3.18 3.02 -8.11
N ARG A 122 2.60 2.49 -9.20
CA ARG A 122 2.50 3.13 -10.51
C ARG A 122 1.56 4.34 -10.52
N GLU A 123 0.43 4.27 -9.83
CA GLU A 123 -0.54 5.36 -9.73
C GLU A 123 0.00 6.49 -8.86
N HIS A 124 0.54 6.18 -7.69
CA HIS A 124 1.19 7.18 -6.84
C HIS A 124 2.36 7.90 -7.55
N ALA A 125 3.12 7.19 -8.38
CA ALA A 125 4.15 7.83 -9.21
C ALA A 125 3.56 8.82 -10.23
N SER A 126 2.37 8.54 -10.78
CA SER A 126 1.67 9.44 -11.69
C SER A 126 1.08 10.68 -11.00
N GLU A 127 0.84 10.60 -9.68
CA GLU A 127 0.42 11.71 -8.81
C GLU A 127 1.60 12.55 -8.30
N GLY A 128 2.83 12.21 -8.70
CA GLY A 128 4.05 12.91 -8.28
C GLY A 128 4.54 12.51 -6.88
N ILE A 129 3.99 11.45 -6.27
CA ILE A 129 4.52 10.89 -5.02
C ILE A 129 5.79 10.10 -5.36
N LYS A 130 6.94 10.67 -5.02
CA LYS A 130 8.24 10.06 -5.28
C LYS A 130 8.46 8.85 -4.36
N PRO A 131 8.75 7.64 -4.87
CA PRO A 131 9.24 6.55 -4.02
C PRO A 131 10.67 6.88 -3.55
N LEU A 132 10.90 6.77 -2.25
CA LEU A 132 12.18 7.09 -1.60
C LEU A 132 13.00 5.84 -1.25
N GLY A 133 12.34 4.69 -1.12
CA GLY A 133 12.97 3.41 -0.90
C GLY A 133 12.16 2.49 0.00
N ILE A 134 12.76 1.33 0.30
CA ILE A 134 12.23 0.32 1.22
C ILE A 134 13.18 0.20 2.40
N LYS A 135 12.63 0.10 3.62
CA LYS A 135 13.40 -0.13 4.85
C LYS A 135 12.83 -1.32 5.62
N TYR A 136 13.72 -2.13 6.20
CA TYR A 136 13.34 -3.21 7.12
C TYR A 136 13.45 -2.72 8.55
N VAL A 137 12.33 -2.56 9.24
CA VAL A 137 12.27 -2.01 10.60
C VAL A 137 11.17 -2.69 11.41
N ALA A 138 11.23 -2.61 12.74
CA ALA A 138 10.14 -3.09 13.57
C ALA A 138 8.87 -2.27 13.28
N ILE A 139 7.74 -2.96 13.09
CA ILE A 139 6.41 -2.35 12.92
C ILE A 139 5.52 -2.91 14.01
N LYS A 140 4.94 -2.04 14.82
CA LYS A 140 3.91 -2.40 15.79
C LYS A 140 2.59 -1.82 15.32
N GLN A 141 1.57 -2.66 15.27
CA GLN A 141 0.19 -2.27 15.00
C GLN A 141 -0.67 -2.86 16.11
N GLN A 142 -1.51 -2.03 16.72
CA GLN A 142 -2.43 -2.43 17.78
C GLN A 142 -3.75 -1.71 17.57
N TYR A 143 -4.85 -2.40 17.82
CA TYR A 143 -6.17 -1.81 17.75
C TYR A 143 -7.17 -2.62 18.59
N ASP A 144 -8.20 -1.96 19.06
CA ASP A 144 -9.28 -2.54 19.86
C ASP A 144 -10.64 -1.95 19.40
N ASP A 145 -11.65 -1.97 20.26
CA ASP A 145 -12.98 -1.42 19.97
C ASP A 145 -13.05 0.12 20.02
N LYS A 146 -11.97 0.79 20.44
CA LYS A 146 -11.93 2.22 20.78
C LYS A 146 -10.78 3.00 20.15
N GLN A 147 -9.72 2.33 19.70
CA GLN A 147 -8.52 3.01 19.23
C GLN A 147 -7.68 2.13 18.29
N SER A 148 -6.80 2.78 17.54
CA SER A 148 -5.71 2.16 16.80
C SER A 148 -4.39 2.90 17.01
N MET A 149 -3.29 2.17 16.89
CA MET A 149 -1.93 2.68 17.03
C MET A 149 -1.00 1.96 16.05
N VAL A 150 -0.12 2.75 15.43
CA VAL A 150 1.00 2.26 14.62
C VAL A 150 2.29 2.93 15.08
N GLU A 151 3.35 2.14 15.24
CA GLU A 151 4.72 2.59 15.48
C GLU A 151 5.66 1.89 14.50
N ILE A 152 6.46 2.68 13.78
CA ILE A 152 7.42 2.19 12.78
C ILE A 152 8.83 2.65 13.17
N GLY A 153 9.76 1.72 13.21
CA GLY A 153 11.20 2.00 13.38
C GLY A 153 11.55 2.69 14.69
N GLY A 154 10.83 2.40 15.78
CA GLY A 154 11.08 3.00 17.09
C GLY A 154 10.79 4.50 17.14
N GLY A 155 9.78 4.97 16.39
CA GLY A 155 9.37 6.37 16.36
C GLY A 155 9.87 7.16 15.14
N VAL A 156 10.24 6.48 14.05
CA VAL A 156 10.50 7.13 12.75
C VAL A 156 9.18 7.63 12.14
N ALA A 157 8.13 6.82 12.25
CA ALA A 157 6.78 7.16 11.85
C ALA A 157 5.79 6.50 12.81
N GLY A 158 4.60 7.08 12.98
CA GLY A 158 3.57 6.47 13.80
C GLY A 158 2.41 7.39 14.10
N PHE A 159 1.35 6.79 14.62
CA PHE A 159 0.18 7.50 15.12
C PHE A 159 -0.50 6.71 16.23
N LYS A 160 -1.30 7.41 17.01
CA LYS A 160 -2.34 6.83 17.85
C LYS A 160 -3.63 7.59 17.59
N ALA A 161 -4.75 6.90 17.46
CA ALA A 161 -6.04 7.50 17.18
C ALA A 161 -7.14 6.85 18.00
N ARG A 162 -8.07 7.66 18.50
CA ARG A 162 -9.31 7.20 19.11
C ARG A 162 -10.41 7.12 18.07
N TYR A 163 -11.26 6.12 18.16
CA TYR A 163 -12.41 5.99 17.28
C TYR A 163 -13.46 7.03 17.62
N ILE A 164 -14.12 7.51 16.58
CA ILE A 164 -15.25 8.41 16.69
C ILE A 164 -16.44 7.52 17.01
N MET A 165 -16.94 7.60 18.25
CA MET A 165 -18.09 6.81 18.66
C MET A 165 -19.37 7.37 18.05
N GLY A 166 -20.26 6.48 17.61
CA GLY A 166 -21.60 6.82 17.16
C GLY A 166 -22.46 7.35 18.31
N MET A 167 -23.68 7.78 17.96
CA MET A 167 -24.64 8.32 18.94
C MET A 167 -24.96 7.34 20.07
N ASP A 168 -24.86 6.03 19.82
CA ASP A 168 -25.08 4.98 20.83
C ASP A 168 -23.93 4.86 21.85
N GLY A 169 -22.79 5.51 21.61
CA GLY A 169 -21.60 5.47 22.47
C GLY A 169 -20.88 4.12 22.55
N SER A 170 -21.39 3.09 21.85
CA SER A 170 -20.96 1.70 21.94
C SER A 170 -20.28 1.20 20.66
N LYS A 171 -20.65 1.75 19.50
CA LYS A 171 -20.07 1.39 18.20
C LYS A 171 -19.40 2.60 17.57
N PRO A 172 -18.27 2.42 16.87
CA PRO A 172 -17.66 3.52 16.15
C PRO A 172 -18.48 3.90 14.92
N VAL A 173 -18.27 5.13 14.44
CA VAL A 173 -18.71 5.56 13.10
C VAL A 173 -17.93 4.77 12.06
N ILE A 174 -18.67 4.12 11.16
CA ILE A 174 -18.12 3.30 10.08
C ILE A 174 -18.54 3.90 8.75
N VAL A 175 -17.56 4.09 7.85
CA VAL A 175 -17.81 4.37 6.44
C VAL A 175 -17.68 3.07 5.67
N VAL A 176 -18.76 2.64 5.03
CA VAL A 176 -18.79 1.44 4.19
C VAL A 176 -18.62 1.81 2.72
N ASN A 177 -18.09 0.90 1.91
CA ASN A 177 -17.83 1.14 0.48
C ASN A 177 -16.90 2.35 0.26
N ASN A 178 -15.85 2.43 1.08
CA ASN A 178 -14.89 3.52 1.05
C ASN A 178 -14.12 3.55 -0.28
N THR A 179 -13.89 4.75 -0.82
CA THR A 179 -13.21 4.96 -2.10
C THR A 179 -11.70 5.23 -1.96
N SER A 180 -11.21 5.50 -0.75
CA SER A 180 -9.82 5.92 -0.51
C SER A 180 -8.87 4.79 -0.12
N TRP A 181 -9.39 3.70 0.46
CA TRP A 181 -8.63 2.53 0.89
C TRP A 181 -9.39 1.28 0.47
N ALA A 182 -8.68 0.23 0.05
CA ALA A 182 -9.27 -1.04 -0.41
C ALA A 182 -9.86 -1.91 0.73
N ILE A 183 -10.47 -1.28 1.75
CA ILE A 183 -11.18 -1.93 2.85
C ILE A 183 -12.69 -1.75 2.68
N ARG A 184 -13.47 -2.78 3.02
CA ARG A 184 -14.94 -2.73 2.88
C ARG A 184 -15.61 -1.80 3.88
N GLU A 185 -15.08 -1.81 5.10
CA GLU A 185 -15.58 -1.04 6.25
C GLU A 185 -14.40 -0.28 6.85
N ALA A 186 -14.54 1.05 6.94
CA ALA A 186 -13.56 1.94 7.52
C ALA A 186 -14.12 2.55 8.81
N ILE A 187 -13.68 2.01 9.95
CA ILE A 187 -13.86 2.65 11.25
C ILE A 187 -13.13 4.00 11.23
N LYS A 188 -13.84 5.05 11.61
CA LYS A 188 -13.32 6.43 11.59
C LYS A 188 -12.74 6.80 12.94
N GLY A 189 -11.54 7.37 12.93
CA GLY A 189 -10.87 7.85 14.13
C GLY A 189 -10.33 9.26 13.99
N LYS A 190 -9.91 9.80 15.15
CA LYS A 190 -9.22 11.08 15.29
C LYS A 190 -7.89 10.86 16.01
N THR A 191 -6.80 11.36 15.46
CA THR A 191 -5.45 11.16 16.00
C THR A 191 -5.25 11.89 17.33
N GLU A 192 -4.66 11.21 18.31
CA GLU A 192 -4.02 11.83 19.47
C GLU A 192 -2.66 12.42 19.07
N TYR A 193 -1.95 11.70 18.20
CA TYR A 193 -0.78 12.18 17.47
C TYR A 193 -0.65 11.42 16.16
N LEU A 194 0.00 12.06 15.19
CA LEU A 194 0.49 11.48 13.94
C LEU A 194 1.81 12.17 13.61
N MET A 195 2.86 11.39 13.37
CA MET A 195 4.19 11.95 13.11
C MET A 195 5.00 11.13 12.12
N VAL A 196 5.89 11.83 11.40
CA VAL A 196 6.97 11.25 10.61
C VAL A 196 8.22 12.09 10.83
N LYS A 197 9.38 11.43 11.00
CA LYS A 197 10.72 12.02 11.01
C LYS A 197 11.70 10.96 10.51
N ASP A 198 11.88 10.89 9.20
CA ASP A 198 12.75 9.90 8.55
C ASP A 198 14.09 10.49 8.08
N GLU A 199 14.98 9.60 7.63
CA GLU A 199 16.30 9.96 7.09
C GLU A 199 16.23 10.59 5.68
N PHE A 200 15.10 10.45 5.00
CA PHE A 200 14.87 11.02 3.66
C PHE A 200 14.41 12.47 3.71
N GLY A 201 14.18 13.01 4.91
CA GLY A 201 13.81 14.39 5.16
C GLY A 201 12.31 14.64 5.17
N ASN A 202 11.47 13.61 5.24
CA ASN A 202 10.07 13.79 5.64
C ASN A 202 10.03 14.16 7.11
N ARG A 203 9.29 15.23 7.43
CA ARG A 203 9.09 15.69 8.79
C ARG A 203 7.75 16.37 8.96
N PHE A 204 6.91 15.84 9.83
CA PHE A 204 5.72 16.51 10.36
C PHE A 204 5.29 15.88 11.67
N SER A 205 4.53 16.63 12.46
CA SER A 205 3.87 16.16 13.68
C SER A 205 2.57 16.94 13.82
N VAL A 206 1.45 16.24 13.87
CA VAL A 206 0.10 16.81 13.97
C VAL A 206 -0.75 15.94 14.91
N ASN A 207 -1.91 16.44 15.27
CA ASN A 207 -2.94 15.73 16.02
C ASN A 207 -4.31 16.19 15.52
N ASP A 208 -5.37 15.60 16.07
CA ASP A 208 -6.75 15.96 15.74
C ASP A 208 -7.11 15.75 14.25
N THR A 209 -6.37 14.87 13.57
CA THR A 209 -6.54 14.54 12.14
C THR A 209 -7.19 13.17 11.92
N ASN A 210 -7.52 12.86 10.68
CA ASN A 210 -8.20 11.62 10.30
C ASN A 210 -7.40 10.35 10.57
N ALA A 211 -8.12 9.31 11.01
CA ALA A 211 -7.68 7.92 10.98
C ALA A 211 -8.74 6.98 10.37
N ASN A 212 -8.25 5.86 9.84
CA ASN A 212 -9.01 4.74 9.32
C ASN A 212 -8.52 3.43 9.99
N GLN A 213 -9.44 2.56 10.34
CA GLN A 213 -9.17 1.16 10.70
C GLN A 213 -10.12 0.27 9.90
N GLY A 214 -9.65 -0.86 9.37
CA GLY A 214 -10.54 -1.84 8.76
C GLY A 214 -9.84 -3.13 8.41
N ASP A 215 -10.61 -4.20 8.25
CA ASP A 215 -10.09 -5.48 7.79
C ASP A 215 -9.97 -5.52 6.26
N PHE A 216 -9.02 -6.31 5.77
CA PHE A 216 -8.82 -6.58 4.36
C PHE A 216 -8.75 -8.07 4.05
N ASP A 217 -9.06 -8.42 2.81
CA ASP A 217 -8.96 -9.76 2.22
C ASP A 217 -8.53 -9.60 0.75
N TYR A 218 -7.24 -9.79 0.48
CA TYR A 218 -6.62 -9.52 -0.81
C TYR A 218 -5.97 -10.76 -1.38
N ASN A 219 -6.04 -10.93 -2.70
CA ASN A 219 -5.31 -11.96 -3.42
C ASN A 219 -4.68 -11.39 -4.70
N ASP A 220 -4.01 -12.26 -5.45
CA ASP A 220 -3.36 -11.93 -6.71
C ASP A 220 -4.30 -11.38 -7.81
N GLN A 221 -5.62 -11.53 -7.63
CA GLN A 221 -6.67 -11.04 -8.52
C GLN A 221 -7.38 -9.77 -8.00
N THR A 222 -7.06 -9.30 -6.78
CA THR A 222 -7.62 -8.07 -6.24
C THR A 222 -7.23 -6.88 -7.12
N ASP A 223 -8.22 -6.12 -7.56
CA ASP A 223 -8.02 -4.93 -8.39
C ASP A 223 -7.77 -3.70 -7.51
N PHE A 224 -6.50 -3.34 -7.35
CA PHE A 224 -6.06 -2.12 -6.67
C PHE A 224 -6.05 -0.89 -7.57
N SER A 225 -6.37 -1.04 -8.86
CA SER A 225 -6.55 0.10 -9.78
C SER A 225 -7.98 0.66 -9.76
N ARG A 226 -8.93 -0.15 -9.27
CA ARG A 226 -10.34 0.22 -9.06
C ARG A 226 -10.62 1.13 -7.87
N SER A 227 -9.61 1.81 -7.34
CA SER A 227 -9.83 3.16 -6.77
C SER A 227 -10.22 4.13 -7.90
N ASP A 228 -11.23 3.78 -8.70
CA ASP A 228 -11.74 4.45 -9.90
C ASP A 228 -12.34 5.84 -9.60
N PHE A 229 -12.26 6.34 -8.37
CA PHE A 229 -12.78 7.64 -7.98
C PHE A 229 -11.77 8.79 -8.08
N TYR A 230 -10.47 8.53 -8.20
CA TYR A 230 -9.49 9.60 -8.45
C TYR A 230 -9.45 10.04 -9.92
N ARG A 231 -10.13 9.32 -10.82
CA ARG A 231 -10.55 9.85 -12.13
C ARG A 231 -11.90 10.56 -12.01
N LEU A 232 -11.94 11.67 -11.28
CA LEU A 232 -12.91 12.70 -11.65
C LEU A 232 -12.43 13.33 -12.97
N PRO A 233 -13.21 13.25 -14.07
CA PRO A 233 -12.88 13.95 -15.30
C PRO A 233 -13.08 15.45 -15.06
N GLY A 234 -12.05 16.13 -14.57
CA GLY A 234 -12.07 17.58 -14.43
C GLY A 234 -10.88 18.10 -13.65
N CYS A 235 -10.10 18.97 -14.30
CA CYS A 235 -9.16 19.91 -13.66
C CYS A 235 -7.67 19.53 -13.51
N LEU A 236 -7.15 18.56 -14.28
CA LEU A 236 -5.70 18.50 -14.55
C LEU A 236 -5.30 18.87 -15.99
N ASN A 237 -6.24 19.24 -16.87
CA ASN A 237 -5.94 19.79 -18.19
C ASN A 237 -7.01 20.81 -18.64
N ARG A 238 -7.05 21.97 -17.99
CA ARG A 238 -7.74 23.15 -18.56
C ARG A 238 -6.83 24.38 -18.55
N GLU A 239 -5.60 24.19 -19.01
CA GLU A 239 -4.87 25.25 -19.70
C GLU A 239 -4.75 24.83 -21.16
N LYS A 240 -5.20 25.72 -22.06
CA LYS A 240 -5.29 25.58 -23.53
C LYS A 240 -6.58 24.96 -24.09
N SER A 241 -7.69 25.68 -23.95
CA SER A 241 -8.54 25.94 -25.12
C SER A 241 -9.26 27.27 -24.96
N SER A 242 -8.97 28.16 -25.91
CA SER A 242 -9.67 29.37 -26.33
C SER A 242 -11.06 29.64 -25.75
N GLY A 243 -11.28 30.91 -25.42
CA GLY A 243 -12.51 31.42 -24.83
C GLY A 243 -13.77 31.22 -25.67
N LYS A 244 -14.88 31.30 -24.95
CA LYS A 244 -16.15 31.89 -25.40
C LYS A 244 -16.96 32.19 -24.13
N ASP A 245 -17.46 33.43 -24.10
CA ASP A 245 -18.38 33.96 -23.11
C ASP A 245 -19.54 33.01 -22.86
N HIS A 246 -19.93 32.87 -21.60
CA HIS A 246 -21.33 32.70 -21.25
C HIS A 246 -21.67 33.53 -20.02
N LYS A 247 -22.28 34.69 -20.28
CA LYS A 247 -23.29 35.28 -19.42
C LYS A 247 -24.43 34.27 -19.26
N HIS A 248 -24.89 34.03 -18.03
CA HIS A 248 -26.27 34.22 -17.56
C HIS A 248 -26.24 34.12 -16.03
#